data_AF-A0A1X7DXA3-F1
#
_entry.id   AF-A0A1X7DXA3-F1
#
_cell.length_a   1.000
_cell.length_b   1.000
_cell.length_c   1.000
_cell.angle_alpha   90.00
_cell.angle_beta   90.00
_cell.angle_gamma   90.00
#
_symmetry.space_group_name_H-M   'P 1'
#
loop_
_entity.id
_entity.type
_entity.pdbx_description
1 polymer ?
#
loop_
_entity_poly.entity_id
_entity_poly.type
_entity_poly.pdbx_seq_one_letter_code
_entity_poly.pdbx_strand_id
1 'polypeptide(L)' 'MKKHFYLFAFQSPNTATRYAPVTVGLPHPRVTAKTVEWAKKQVRPSGYVTVLVNVSYLGEMTDEEFNNAEN' A
#
# COMPACT_ATOMS: atom_id res chain seq x y z
N MET A 1 -10.31 10.44 -13.05
CA MET A 1 -10.87 9.06 -13.09
C MET A 1 -10.77 8.47 -11.69
N LYS A 2 -11.77 7.73 -11.22
CA LYS A 2 -11.73 7.11 -9.90
C LYS A 2 -10.79 5.90 -9.85
N LYS A 3 -10.26 5.61 -8.67
CA LYS A 3 -9.41 4.45 -8.35
C LYS A 3 -9.90 3.83 -7.04
N HIS A 4 -9.58 2.56 -6.85
CA HIS A 4 -9.77 1.84 -5.60
C HIS A 4 -8.51 1.98 -4.74
N PHE A 5 -8.62 2.66 -3.61
CA PHE A 5 -7.48 2.92 -2.72
C PHE A 5 -7.35 1.85 -1.64
N TYR A 6 -6.11 1.47 -1.35
CA TYR A 6 -5.77 0.46 -0.37
C TYR A 6 -4.57 0.90 0.48
N LEU A 7 -4.62 0.61 1.78
CA LEU A 7 -3.47 0.70 2.68
C LEU A 7 -2.81 -0.67 2.81
N PHE A 8 -1.58 -0.79 2.31
CA PHE A 8 -0.74 -1.97 2.48
C PHE A 8 0.18 -1.76 3.67
N ALA A 9 0.19 -2.69 4.63
CA ALA A 9 1.09 -2.67 5.77
C ALA A 9 2.13 -3.77 5.64
N PHE A 10 3.40 -3.39 5.59
CA PHE A 10 4.53 -4.32 5.55
C PHE A 10 5.31 -4.29 6.87
N GLN A 11 5.88 -5.43 7.26
CA GLN A 11 6.74 -5.54 8.44
C GLN A 11 8.12 -6.07 8.04
N SER A 12 9.17 -5.44 8.60
CA SER A 12 10.53 -5.98 8.51
C SER A 12 10.76 -7.00 9.64
N PRO A 13 11.32 -8.19 9.36
CA PRO A 13 11.53 -9.24 10.35
C PRO A 13 12.71 -8.95 11.29
N ASN A 14 13.65 -8.07 10.92
CA ASN A 14 14.99 -8.05 11.54
C ASN A 14 15.28 -6.87 12.49
N THR A 15 14.32 -6.00 12.77
CA THR A 15 14.47 -4.91 13.76
C THR A 15 13.12 -4.59 14.37
N ALA A 16 13.11 -4.27 15.67
CA ALA A 16 11.95 -3.88 16.49
C ALA A 16 10.73 -3.48 15.66
N THR A 17 9.70 -4.33 15.63
CA THR A 17 8.50 -4.30 14.76
C THR A 17 8.24 -2.94 14.10
N ARG A 18 8.90 -2.67 12.97
CA ARG A 18 8.65 -1.46 12.18
C ARG A 18 7.65 -1.81 11.09
N TYR A 19 6.45 -1.25 11.22
CA TYR A 19 5.46 -1.23 10.16
C TYR A 19 5.84 -0.15 9.13
N ALA A 20 5.74 -0.51 7.86
CA ALA A 20 5.93 0.38 6.73
C ALA A 20 4.61 0.39 5.93
N PRO A 21 3.71 1.34 6.23
CA PRO A 21 2.48 1.49 5.46
C PRO A 21 2.76 2.15 4.10
N VAL A 22 1.98 1.79 3.09
CA VAL A 22 1.92 2.50 1.81
C VAL A 22 0.50 2.48 1.26
N THR A 23 0.05 3.63 0.80
CA THR A 23 -1.26 3.76 0.14
C THR A 23 -1.10 3.62 -1.37
N VAL A 24 -2.00 2.87 -1.99
CA VAL A 24 -1.98 2.53 -3.41
C VAL A 24 -3.36 2.70 -4.01
N GLY A 25 -3.46 3.50 -5.08
CA GLY A 25 -4.66 3.59 -5.92
C GLY A 25 -4.58 2.64 -7.11
N LEU A 26 -5.55 1.73 -7.25
CA LEU A 26 -5.65 0.78 -8.35
C LEU A 26 -6.82 1.13 -9.29
N PRO A 27 -6.67 0.94 -10.62
CA PRO A 27 -7.78 1.15 -11.56
C PRO A 27 -8.86 0.06 -11.46
N HIS A 28 -8.56 -1.07 -10.81
CA HIS A 28 -9.49 -2.17 -10.58
C HIS A 28 -9.47 -2.59 -9.10
N PRO A 29 -10.59 -3.08 -8.54
CA PRO A 29 -10.69 -3.42 -7.11
C PRO A 29 -9.93 -4.70 -6.73
N ARG A 30 -9.22 -5.32 -7.67
CA ARG A 30 -8.53 -6.59 -7.43
C ARG A 30 -7.08 -6.34 -7.05
N VAL A 31 -6.75 -6.71 -5.82
CA VAL A 31 -5.35 -6.83 -5.37
C VAL A 31 -4.77 -8.15 -5.91
N THR A 32 -3.58 -8.08 -6.49
CA THR A 32 -2.85 -9.23 -7.07
C THR A 32 -1.45 -9.31 -6.48
N ALA A 33 -0.76 -10.44 -6.68
CA ALA A 33 0.64 -10.55 -6.30
C ALA A 33 1.51 -9.46 -6.94
N LYS A 34 1.22 -9.10 -8.21
CA LYS A 34 1.95 -8.03 -8.92
C LYS A 34 1.78 -6.66 -8.25
N THR A 35 0.58 -6.33 -7.79
CA THR A 35 0.33 -5.05 -7.09
C THR A 35 0.96 -5.05 -5.70
N VAL A 36 0.98 -6.20 -5.00
CA VAL A 36 1.68 -6.35 -3.72
C VAL A 36 3.18 -6.13 -3.88
N GLU A 37 3.81 -6.77 -4.87
CA GLU A 37 5.25 -6.60 -5.14
C GLU A 37 5.60 -5.17 -5.56
N TRP A 38 4.72 -4.51 -6.31
CA TRP A 38 4.90 -3.10 -6.64
C TRP A 38 4.79 -2.20 -5.41
N ALA A 39 3.78 -2.39 -4.55
CA ALA A 39 3.62 -1.65 -3.30
C ALA A 39 4.82 -1.86 -2.36
N LYS A 40 5.31 -3.10 -2.27
CA LYS A 40 6.50 -3.48 -1.50
C LYS A 40 7.75 -2.70 -1.90
N LYS A 41 7.96 -2.45 -3.20
CA LYS A 41 9.11 -1.67 -3.70
C LYS A 41 9.06 -0.20 -3.31
N GLN A 42 7.87 0.36 -3.07
CA GLN A 42 7.72 1.77 -2.67
C GLN A 42 8.13 2.02 -1.22
N VAL A 43 7.88 1.06 -0.32
CA VAL A 43 8.26 1.21 1.09
C VAL A 43 9.74 0.98 1.35
N ARG A 44 10.42 0.11 0.58
CA ARG A 44 11.88 -0.08 0.68
C ARG A 44 12.50 -0.49 -0.67
N PRO A 45 13.29 0.39 -1.31
CA PRO A 45 14.02 0.04 -2.54
C PRO A 45 15.24 -0.87 -2.30
N SER A 46 15.74 -1.00 -1.06
CA SER A 46 16.96 -1.74 -0.74
C SER A 46 16.71 -3.04 0.04
N GLY A 47 16.47 -4.14 -0.67
CA GLY A 47 16.89 -5.52 -0.31
C GLY A 47 16.41 -6.21 0.99
N TYR A 48 15.79 -5.52 1.94
CA TYR A 48 15.27 -6.15 3.15
C TYR A 48 13.99 -6.91 2.85
N VAL A 49 13.89 -8.14 3.33
CA VAL A 49 12.67 -8.94 3.24
C VAL A 49 11.60 -8.25 4.07
N THR A 50 10.61 -7.63 3.44
CA THR A 50 9.40 -7.17 4.12
C THR A 50 8.26 -8.13 3.85
N VAL A 51 7.52 -8.48 4.90
CA VAL A 51 6.37 -9.38 4.83
C VAL A 51 5.11 -8.53 4.82
N LEU A 52 4.16 -8.84 3.92
CA LEU A 52 2.85 -8.21 3.94
C LEU A 52 2.07 -8.71 5.16
N VAL A 53 1.60 -7.78 6.00
CA VAL A 53 0.85 -8.09 7.22
C VAL A 53 -0.63 -7.83 7.04
N ASN A 54 -1.00 -6.74 6.37
CA ASN A 54 -2.39 -6.35 6.18
C ASN A 54 -2.59 -5.58 4.86
N VAL A 55 -3.77 -5.70 4.29
CA VAL A 55 -4.30 -4.87 3.20
C VAL A 55 -5.69 -4.41 3.59
N SER A 56 -5.89 -3.10 3.72
CA SER A 56 -7.20 -2.51 4.04
C SER A 56 -7.72 -1.70 2.86
N TYR A 57 -8.98 -1.91 2.49
CA TYR A 57 -9.64 -1.14 1.43
C TYR A 57 -10.14 0.20 1.99
N LEU A 58 -9.79 1.30 1.34
CA LEU A 58 -10.09 2.66 1.79
C LEU A 58 -11.26 3.30 1.02
N GLY A 59 -11.75 2.65 -0.04
CA GLY A 59 -12.85 3.14 -0.85
C GLY A 59 -12.46 3.48 -2.28
N GLU A 60 -13.45 3.92 -3.05
CA GLU A 60 -13.29 4.35 -4.44
C GLU A 60 -13.45 5.87 -4.54
N MET A 61 -12.42 6.55 -5.02
CA MET A 61 -12.36 8.01 -5.07
C MET A 61 -11.37 8.48 -6.14
N THR A 62 -11.34 9.78 -6.45
CA THR A 62 -10.30 10.38 -7.30
C THR A 62 -9.00 10.58 -6.51
N ASP A 63 -7.88 10.81 -7.20
CA ASP A 63 -6.63 11.15 -6.53
C ASP A 63 -6.76 12.45 -5.71
N GLU A 64 -7.55 13.42 -6.19
CA GLU A 64 -7.82 14.68 -5.47
C GLU A 64 -8.65 14.46 -4.20
N GLU A 65 -9.71 13.66 -4.28
CA GLU A 65 -10.53 13.29 -3.12
C GLU A 65 -9.69 12.56 -2.06
N PHE A 66 -8.81 11.64 -2.49
CA PHE A 66 -7.91 10.92 -1.61
C PHE A 66 -6.90 11.84 -0.92
N ASN A 67 -6.21 12.71 -1.68
CA ASN A 67 -5.20 13.63 -1.14
C ASN A 67 -5.82 14.72 -0.23
N ASN A 68 -7.06 15.12 -0.48
CA ASN A 68 -7.77 16.08 0.35
C ASN A 68 -8.33 15.47 1.64
N ALA A 69 -8.50 14.15 1.71
CA ALA A 69 -8.98 13.46 2.92
C ALA A 69 -7.90 13.35 4.02
N GLU A 70 -6.63 13.58 3.69
CA GLU A 70 -5.50 13.54 4.63
C GLU A 70 -5.14 14.93 5.21
N ASN A 71 -5.79 16.01 4.76
CA ASN A 71 -5.66 17.39 5.30
C ASN A 71 -6.83 17.76 6.22
#